data_AF-A0A4U6XC51-F1
#
_entry.id   AF-A0A4U6XC51-F1
#
_cell.length_a   1.000
_cell.length_b   1.000
_cell.length_c   1.000
_cell.angle_alpha   90.00
_cell.angle_beta   90.00
_cell.angle_gamma   90.00
#
_symmetry.space_group_name_H-M   'P 1'
#
loop_
_entity.id
_entity.type
_entity.pdbx_description
1 polymer ?
#
loop_
_entity_poly.entity_id
_entity_poly.type
_entity_poly.pdbx_seq_one_letter_code
_entity_poly.pdbx_strand_id
1 'polypeptide(L)'
;MKPKHKAANNDFQHFKMACIIRLVLWLSIVSQTLAQVAGWGQCGGIAYTGPTACATGFTCIKQTDWFHQCLPGAIPATTTTTTSTTTTTSTTTRPATTTRPSSSTTSSLCTLYAYASVNGYDLLNNLWGQDDADSGSQCTYYYGPASGGGISWGTTWTWNGQPNNVKSFVYANRQFTRRLLNTIKGLPTTAQWSYSKTDIRANVAYDFFTHPDPNHPNYSGEYEVMIWLSRYGGIWPITESLSGTPIAQVQLAGYTWELYFGYNGAMKVYSFLPASGNTIDNFSADVMVFFNHLASNYAFPLSNQYLLSKSTLPL
;
A
#
# COMPACT_ATOMS: atom_id res chain seq x y z
N MET A 1 10.11 67.84 18.67
CA MET A 1 9.56 68.04 17.32
C MET A 1 8.79 66.79 16.92
N LYS A 2 7.46 66.89 16.74
CA LYS A 2 6.60 65.86 16.14
C LYS A 2 6.71 65.92 14.60
N PRO A 3 6.52 64.79 13.91
CA PRO A 3 5.37 64.68 13.01
C PRO A 3 4.66 63.31 13.22
N LYS A 4 3.37 63.30 13.58
CA LYS A 4 2.16 63.36 12.73
C LYS A 4 1.88 62.06 11.96
N HIS A 5 0.87 61.35 12.47
CA HIS A 5 0.07 60.30 11.83
C HIS A 5 -0.33 60.62 10.39
N LYS A 6 -0.35 59.59 9.55
CA LYS A 6 -1.35 59.43 8.48
C LYS A 6 -1.93 58.03 8.55
N ALA A 7 -3.22 57.98 8.87
CA ALA A 7 -4.09 56.86 8.57
C ALA A 7 -4.25 56.74 7.06
N ALA A 8 -4.31 55.51 6.54
CA ALA A 8 -4.77 55.21 5.19
C ALA A 8 -5.98 54.28 5.29
N ASN A 9 -7.00 54.64 4.51
CA ASN A 9 -8.39 54.23 4.61
C ASN A 9 -8.64 52.77 4.26
N ASN A 10 -9.61 52.18 4.98
CA ASN A 10 -10.39 51.05 4.53
C ASN A 10 -11.42 51.54 3.50
N ASP A 11 -11.20 51.26 2.21
CA ASP A 11 -12.24 51.43 1.20
C ASP A 11 -13.10 50.16 1.10
N PHE A 12 -14.26 50.22 1.75
CA PHE A 12 -15.39 49.34 1.48
C PHE A 12 -16.05 49.76 0.17
N GLN A 13 -15.77 49.03 -0.91
CA GLN A 13 -16.46 49.20 -2.17
C GLN A 13 -17.94 48.81 -2.01
N HIS A 14 -18.81 49.82 -2.04
CA HIS A 14 -20.27 49.67 -2.05
C HIS A 14 -20.73 49.30 -3.46
N PHE A 15 -21.25 48.09 -3.63
CA PHE A 15 -21.90 47.67 -4.87
C PHE A 15 -23.39 48.05 -4.82
N LYS A 16 -23.77 49.16 -5.47
CA LYS A 16 -25.17 49.49 -5.76
C LYS A 16 -25.54 48.91 -7.12
N MET A 17 -26.28 47.80 -7.15
CA MET A 17 -26.89 47.29 -8.37
C MET A 17 -28.35 47.76 -8.45
N ALA A 18 -28.64 48.65 -9.39
CA ALA A 18 -30.00 49.02 -9.77
C ALA A 18 -30.56 47.96 -10.73
N CYS A 19 -31.75 47.44 -10.39
CA CYS A 19 -32.51 46.50 -11.20
C CYS A 19 -33.11 47.23 -12.41
N ILE A 20 -32.64 46.92 -13.62
CA ILE A 20 -33.34 47.24 -14.87
C ILE A 20 -33.50 45.93 -15.64
N ILE A 21 -34.72 45.41 -15.60
CA ILE A 21 -35.15 44.24 -16.35
C ILE A 21 -35.19 44.64 -17.83
N ARG A 22 -34.19 44.19 -18.60
CA ARG A 22 -34.30 44.04 -20.05
C ARG A 22 -34.13 42.56 -20.37
N LEU A 23 -35.21 41.96 -20.84
CA LEU A 23 -35.34 40.58 -21.24
C LEU A 23 -34.43 40.33 -22.46
N VAL A 24 -33.17 39.95 -22.21
CA VAL A 24 -32.27 39.38 -23.22
C VAL A 24 -32.22 37.89 -22.94
N LEU A 25 -32.79 37.10 -23.85
CA LEU A 25 -32.78 35.64 -23.78
C LEU A 25 -31.33 35.17 -24.03
N TRP A 26 -30.53 35.09 -22.96
CA TRP A 26 -29.23 34.43 -22.98
C TRP A 26 -29.48 32.92 -23.01
N LEU A 27 -29.24 32.31 -24.17
CA LEU A 27 -29.14 30.86 -24.29
C LEU A 27 -27.82 30.45 -23.63
N SER A 28 -27.84 30.21 -22.32
CA SER A 28 -26.73 29.62 -21.59
C SER A 28 -26.52 28.21 -22.11
N ILE A 29 -25.55 28.02 -23.02
CA ILE A 29 -24.99 26.70 -23.28
C ILE A 29 -24.27 26.31 -21.99
N VAL A 30 -24.94 25.55 -21.13
CA VAL A 30 -24.27 24.81 -20.08
C VAL A 30 -23.46 23.74 -20.79
N SER A 31 -22.17 24.01 -21.01
CA SER A 31 -21.21 22.96 -21.29
C SER A 31 -21.24 22.00 -20.11
N GLN A 32 -22.04 20.93 -20.22
CA GLN A 32 -21.91 19.79 -19.32
C GLN A 32 -20.54 19.19 -19.62
N THR A 33 -19.52 19.67 -18.91
CA THR A 33 -18.29 18.91 -18.77
C THR A 33 -18.72 17.57 -18.19
N LEU A 34 -18.58 16.48 -18.95
CA LEU A 34 -18.69 15.14 -18.40
C LEU A 34 -17.58 15.03 -17.36
N ALA A 35 -17.89 15.32 -16.10
CA ALA A 35 -16.95 15.15 -15.01
C ALA A 35 -16.62 13.67 -14.94
N GLN A 36 -15.44 13.28 -15.40
CA GLN A 36 -15.01 11.90 -15.29
C GLN A 36 -14.84 11.57 -13.80
N VAL A 37 -15.39 10.44 -13.39
CA VAL A 37 -15.19 9.93 -12.04
C VAL A 37 -13.73 9.49 -11.93
N ALA A 38 -13.03 10.06 -10.96
CA ALA A 38 -11.67 9.63 -10.65
C ALA A 38 -11.64 8.12 -10.35
N GLY A 39 -10.47 7.49 -10.51
CA GLY A 39 -10.30 6.10 -10.14
C GLY A 39 -10.85 5.82 -8.74
N TRP A 40 -11.54 4.69 -8.57
CA TRP A 40 -12.19 4.26 -7.33
C TRP A 40 -13.42 5.06 -6.90
N GLY A 41 -13.83 6.10 -7.62
CA GLY A 41 -15.09 6.77 -7.36
C GLY A 41 -16.32 5.94 -7.78
N GLN A 42 -17.47 6.24 -7.19
CA GLN A 42 -18.75 5.66 -7.62
C GLN A 42 -19.09 6.14 -9.03
N CYS A 43 -19.44 5.22 -9.91
CA CYS A 43 -19.78 5.51 -11.31
C CYS A 43 -21.12 4.92 -11.72
N GLY A 44 -21.88 4.38 -10.76
CA GLY A 44 -23.18 3.78 -11.01
C GLY A 44 -23.77 3.09 -9.77
N GLY A 45 -24.92 2.46 -9.98
CA GLY A 45 -25.72 1.81 -8.94
C GLY A 45 -27.15 2.35 -8.92
N ILE A 46 -28.08 1.60 -8.33
CA ILE A 46 -29.47 2.04 -8.13
C ILE A 46 -29.48 3.36 -7.35
N ALA A 47 -30.28 4.32 -7.83
CA ALA A 47 -30.43 5.68 -7.28
C ALA A 47 -29.20 6.59 -7.35
N TYR A 48 -28.11 6.19 -8.01
CA TYR A 48 -26.96 7.07 -8.26
C TYR A 48 -27.26 8.05 -9.41
N THR A 49 -27.17 9.36 -9.12
CA THR A 49 -27.42 10.45 -10.10
C THR A 49 -26.15 11.21 -10.49
N GLY A 50 -24.97 10.73 -10.07
CA GLY A 50 -23.68 11.34 -10.37
C GLY A 50 -23.08 10.90 -11.71
N PRO A 51 -21.84 11.32 -12.01
CA PRO A 51 -21.19 10.98 -13.28
C PRO A 51 -20.91 9.47 -13.39
N THR A 52 -21.07 8.91 -14.59
CA THR A 52 -20.92 7.47 -14.86
C THR A 52 -19.71 7.11 -15.71
N ALA A 53 -19.09 8.11 -16.35
CA ALA A 53 -17.89 7.92 -17.14
C ALA A 53 -16.66 7.98 -16.23
N CYS A 54 -15.85 6.93 -16.25
CA CYS A 54 -14.60 6.89 -15.50
C CYS A 54 -13.48 7.65 -16.21
N ALA A 55 -12.50 8.12 -15.44
CA ALA A 55 -11.27 8.69 -15.98
C ALA A 55 -10.55 7.68 -16.91
N THR A 56 -9.78 8.19 -17.87
CA THR A 56 -9.01 7.36 -18.81
C THR A 56 -8.20 6.28 -18.07
N GLY A 57 -8.33 5.03 -18.52
CA GLY A 57 -7.70 3.85 -17.89
C GLY A 57 -8.58 3.14 -16.86
N PHE A 58 -9.76 3.68 -16.55
CA PHE A 58 -10.74 3.08 -15.66
C PHE A 58 -12.04 2.76 -16.40
N THR A 59 -12.68 1.68 -16.00
CA THR A 59 -13.97 1.20 -16.48
C THR A 59 -14.94 1.17 -15.31
N CYS A 60 -16.19 1.56 -15.54
CA CYS A 60 -17.20 1.46 -14.49
C CYS A 60 -17.62 0.00 -14.32
N ILE A 61 -17.20 -0.63 -13.22
CA ILE A 61 -17.47 -2.03 -12.94
C ILE A 61 -18.49 -2.14 -11.81
N LYS A 62 -19.57 -2.87 -12.05
CA LYS A 62 -20.59 -3.19 -11.05
C LYS A 62 -19.99 -4.01 -9.90
N GLN A 63 -20.08 -3.49 -8.67
CA GLN A 63 -19.72 -4.23 -7.45
C GLN A 63 -20.97 -4.84 -6.79
N THR A 64 -22.04 -4.05 -6.68
CA THR A 64 -23.37 -4.48 -6.24
C THR A 64 -24.45 -3.79 -7.09
N ASP A 65 -25.73 -4.13 -6.89
CA ASP A 65 -26.83 -3.42 -7.56
C ASP A 65 -26.87 -1.92 -7.21
N TRP A 66 -26.42 -1.55 -6.01
CA TRP A 66 -26.46 -0.17 -5.51
C TRP A 66 -25.15 0.59 -5.71
N PHE A 67 -24.07 -0.09 -6.10
CA PHE A 67 -22.75 0.52 -6.18
C PHE A 67 -21.91 -0.06 -7.33
N HIS A 68 -21.60 0.78 -8.31
CA HIS A 68 -20.60 0.51 -9.35
C HIS A 68 -19.41 1.44 -9.14
N GLN A 69 -18.20 0.96 -9.39
CA GLN A 69 -16.97 1.68 -9.10
C GLN A 69 -16.06 1.76 -10.33
N CYS A 70 -15.39 2.90 -10.50
CA CYS A 70 -14.36 3.04 -11.52
C CYS A 70 -13.14 2.22 -11.15
N LEU A 71 -12.96 1.09 -11.83
CA LEU A 71 -11.83 0.18 -11.63
C LEU A 71 -10.94 0.14 -12.87
N PRO A 72 -9.63 -0.08 -12.75
CA PRO A 72 -8.74 -0.17 -13.90
C PRO A 72 -9.21 -1.27 -14.88
N GLY A 73 -9.47 -0.89 -16.13
CA GLY A 73 -9.86 -1.83 -17.19
C GLY A 73 -8.62 -2.45 -17.85
N ALA A 74 -8.60 -3.77 -18.04
CA ALA A 74 -7.58 -4.41 -18.86
C ALA A 74 -7.63 -3.85 -20.28
N ILE A 75 -6.53 -3.30 -20.78
CA ILE A 75 -6.40 -2.87 -22.17
C ILE A 75 -6.52 -4.13 -23.05
N PRO A 76 -7.42 -4.19 -24.05
CA PRO A 76 -7.36 -5.24 -25.06
C PRO A 76 -6.02 -5.13 -25.78
N ALA A 77 -5.21 -6.19 -25.74
CA ALA A 77 -3.96 -6.25 -26.46
C ALA A 77 -4.24 -6.09 -27.97
N THR A 78 -3.85 -4.94 -28.53
CA THR A 78 -3.85 -4.71 -29.98
C THR A 78 -2.97 -5.77 -30.63
N THR A 79 -3.60 -6.69 -31.37
CA THR A 79 -2.94 -7.82 -32.01
C THR A 79 -2.22 -7.33 -33.25
N THR A 80 -0.91 -7.08 -33.18
CA THR A 80 -0.10 -6.86 -34.37
C THR A 80 0.33 -8.22 -34.92
N THR A 81 -0.30 -8.64 -36.02
CA THR A 81 0.03 -9.83 -36.79
C THR A 81 1.37 -9.61 -37.51
N THR A 82 2.41 -10.37 -37.15
CA THR A 82 3.64 -10.45 -37.94
C THR A 82 3.86 -11.88 -38.40
N THR A 83 3.88 -12.03 -39.71
CA THR A 83 4.00 -13.27 -40.49
C THR A 83 5.32 -13.98 -40.25
N SER A 84 5.22 -15.30 -40.04
CA SER A 84 6.30 -16.27 -39.87
C SER A 84 6.96 -16.66 -41.19
N THR A 85 8.30 -16.73 -41.22
CA THR A 85 9.09 -17.38 -42.28
C THR A 85 9.92 -18.52 -41.70
N THR A 86 9.77 -19.69 -42.29
CA THR A 86 10.37 -20.98 -41.94
C THR A 86 11.79 -21.11 -42.45
N THR A 87 12.74 -21.63 -41.66
CA THR A 87 13.96 -22.26 -42.19
C THR A 87 14.55 -23.29 -41.20
N THR A 88 15.20 -24.30 -41.77
CA THR A 88 15.44 -25.67 -41.30
C THR A 88 16.76 -25.88 -40.52
N THR A 89 16.68 -26.78 -39.52
CA THR A 89 17.66 -27.78 -39.01
C THR A 89 19.18 -27.49 -38.92
N SER A 90 19.74 -27.67 -37.72
CA SER A 90 20.89 -28.58 -37.48
C SER A 90 21.10 -28.87 -35.98
N THR A 91 21.44 -30.12 -35.69
CA THR A 91 21.64 -30.76 -34.38
C THR A 91 23.10 -30.67 -33.92
N THR A 92 23.35 -30.24 -32.67
CA THR A 92 24.55 -30.64 -31.90
C THR A 92 24.29 -30.60 -30.39
N THR A 93 24.86 -31.57 -29.67
CA THR A 93 24.67 -31.98 -28.28
C THR A 93 25.37 -31.10 -27.20
N ARG A 94 24.61 -30.82 -26.12
CA ARG A 94 24.90 -30.44 -24.70
C ARG A 94 26.36 -30.25 -24.23
N PRO A 95 26.63 -29.31 -23.30
CA PRO A 95 26.47 -29.62 -21.87
C PRO A 95 25.56 -28.63 -21.11
N ALA A 96 25.01 -29.11 -19.99
CA ALA A 96 23.94 -28.48 -19.22
C ALA A 96 24.44 -27.26 -18.45
N THR A 97 23.84 -26.10 -18.72
CA THR A 97 23.92 -24.93 -17.85
C THR A 97 22.68 -24.91 -16.97
N THR A 98 22.89 -24.78 -15.67
CA THR A 98 21.87 -24.75 -14.62
C THR A 98 20.88 -23.62 -14.89
N THR A 99 19.74 -23.93 -15.51
CA THR A 99 18.62 -23.01 -15.63
C THR A 99 18.04 -22.79 -14.24
N ARG A 100 18.32 -21.63 -13.65
CA ARG A 100 17.47 -21.07 -12.58
C ARG A 100 16.04 -21.09 -13.12
N PRO A 101 15.03 -21.56 -12.36
CA PRO A 101 13.66 -21.54 -12.84
C PRO A 101 13.32 -20.08 -13.17
N SER A 102 13.14 -19.81 -14.47
CA SER A 102 12.52 -18.58 -14.93
C SER A 102 11.06 -18.71 -14.54
N SER A 103 10.70 -18.12 -13.41
CA SER A 103 9.31 -17.97 -13.03
C SER A 103 8.61 -17.15 -14.11
N SER A 104 7.78 -17.82 -14.92
CA SER A 104 6.92 -17.15 -15.89
C SER A 104 6.05 -16.13 -15.13
N THR A 105 6.31 -14.85 -15.35
CA THR A 105 5.57 -13.76 -14.70
C THR A 105 4.12 -13.85 -15.16
N THR A 106 3.21 -14.15 -14.24
CA THR A 106 1.79 -14.35 -14.56
C THR A 106 1.05 -13.02 -14.66
N SER A 107 1.51 -11.98 -13.95
CA SER A 107 0.96 -10.61 -14.02
C SER A 107 1.97 -9.58 -13.49
N SER A 108 1.96 -8.36 -14.05
CA SER A 108 2.73 -7.21 -13.55
C SER A 108 1.79 -6.11 -13.04
N LEU A 109 2.20 -5.49 -11.94
CA LEU A 109 1.44 -4.48 -11.19
C LEU A 109 2.35 -3.25 -11.02
N CYS A 110 2.27 -2.29 -11.94
CA CYS A 110 3.22 -1.17 -12.02
C CYS A 110 2.63 0.20 -11.68
N THR A 111 1.31 0.33 -11.57
CA THR A 111 0.68 1.60 -11.18
C THR A 111 0.58 1.75 -9.66
N LEU A 112 0.31 2.97 -9.20
CA LEU A 112 0.27 3.37 -7.78
C LEU A 112 -0.40 2.34 -6.86
N TYR A 113 -1.62 1.90 -7.21
CA TYR A 113 -2.39 0.91 -6.46
C TYR A 113 -2.77 -0.31 -7.33
N ALA A 114 -1.88 -0.71 -8.25
CA ALA A 114 -2.08 -1.95 -9.00
C ALA A 114 -2.22 -3.13 -8.02
N TYR A 115 -3.26 -3.95 -8.24
CA TYR A 115 -3.76 -4.95 -7.30
C TYR A 115 -4.02 -6.29 -7.99
N ALA A 116 -3.79 -7.38 -7.28
CA ALA A 116 -4.25 -8.71 -7.66
C ALA A 116 -4.74 -9.51 -6.44
N SER A 117 -5.89 -10.18 -6.59
CA SER A 117 -6.39 -11.18 -5.64
C SER A 117 -6.04 -12.57 -6.15
N VAL A 118 -5.11 -13.26 -5.48
CA VAL A 118 -4.54 -14.53 -5.95
C VAL A 118 -4.37 -15.52 -4.80
N ASN A 119 -4.90 -16.74 -4.94
CA ASN A 119 -4.72 -17.83 -3.98
C ASN A 119 -5.02 -17.48 -2.50
N GLY A 120 -6.01 -16.60 -2.26
CA GLY A 120 -6.35 -16.12 -0.93
C GLY A 120 -5.40 -15.07 -0.38
N TYR A 121 -4.69 -14.35 -1.26
CA TYR A 121 -3.83 -13.22 -0.94
C TYR A 121 -4.17 -12.00 -1.79
N ASP A 122 -4.02 -10.84 -1.20
CA ASP A 122 -4.02 -9.54 -1.86
C ASP A 122 -2.57 -9.13 -2.13
N LEU A 123 -2.19 -8.97 -3.39
CA LEU A 123 -0.90 -8.44 -3.81
C LEU A 123 -1.08 -7.00 -4.30
N LEU A 124 -0.43 -6.03 -3.65
CA LEU A 124 -0.62 -4.61 -3.95
C LEU A 124 0.73 -3.91 -4.13
N ASN A 125 0.88 -3.12 -5.20
CA ASN A 125 2.11 -2.36 -5.49
C ASN A 125 2.33 -1.21 -4.49
N ASN A 126 1.26 -0.51 -4.12
CA ASN A 126 1.18 0.46 -3.02
C ASN A 126 2.30 1.52 -2.98
N LEU A 127 2.35 2.38 -3.99
CA LEU A 127 3.36 3.44 -4.13
C LEU A 127 2.95 4.75 -3.43
N TRP A 128 2.36 4.65 -2.24
CA TRP A 128 1.68 5.77 -1.56
C TRP A 128 2.56 7.02 -1.33
N GLY A 129 3.88 6.86 -1.27
CA GLY A 129 4.85 7.95 -1.06
C GLY A 129 5.66 8.28 -2.31
N GLN A 130 5.22 7.87 -3.51
CA GLN A 130 5.97 8.10 -4.75
C GLN A 130 6.18 9.60 -5.04
N ASP A 131 5.25 10.45 -4.61
CA ASP A 131 5.29 11.89 -4.87
C ASP A 131 6.35 12.61 -4.02
N ASP A 132 6.87 11.96 -2.98
CA ASP A 132 8.04 12.41 -2.23
C ASP A 132 9.36 12.06 -2.94
N ALA A 133 9.34 11.28 -4.03
CA ALA A 133 10.56 10.95 -4.76
C ALA A 133 10.92 12.07 -5.76
N ASP A 134 12.21 12.34 -5.91
CA ASP A 134 12.69 13.17 -7.01
C ASP A 134 12.51 12.45 -8.35
N SER A 135 12.70 11.13 -8.34
CA SER A 135 12.44 10.23 -9.46
C SER A 135 12.39 8.77 -9.02
N GLY A 136 11.80 7.92 -9.84
CA GLY A 136 11.75 6.49 -9.58
C GLY A 136 10.59 5.79 -10.26
N SER A 137 10.57 4.47 -10.14
CA SER A 137 9.48 3.62 -10.61
C SER A 137 9.49 2.30 -9.84
N GLN A 138 8.35 1.62 -9.80
CA GLN A 138 8.25 0.31 -9.17
C GLN A 138 7.21 -0.57 -9.86
N CYS A 139 7.56 -1.83 -10.08
CA CYS A 139 6.66 -2.87 -10.56
C CYS A 139 6.67 -4.06 -9.60
N THR A 140 5.51 -4.65 -9.40
CA THR A 140 5.31 -5.86 -8.60
C THR A 140 4.86 -7.00 -9.50
N TYR A 141 5.34 -8.21 -9.23
CA TYR A 141 5.18 -9.38 -10.09
C TYR A 141 4.65 -10.55 -9.28
N TYR A 142 3.63 -11.21 -9.80
CA TYR A 142 3.16 -12.49 -9.28
C TYR A 142 3.78 -13.65 -10.06
N TYR A 143 4.46 -14.54 -9.36
CA TYR A 143 5.19 -15.68 -9.93
C TYR A 143 4.43 -17.00 -9.83
N GLY A 144 3.35 -17.06 -9.03
CA GLY A 144 2.55 -18.27 -8.85
C GLY A 144 2.47 -18.73 -7.38
N PRO A 145 1.86 -19.89 -7.12
CA PRO A 145 1.89 -20.53 -5.80
C PRO A 145 3.33 -20.85 -5.35
N ALA A 146 3.61 -20.72 -4.05
CA ALA A 146 4.88 -21.18 -3.48
C ALA A 146 4.82 -22.68 -3.15
N SER A 147 5.96 -23.38 -3.25
CA SER A 147 6.05 -24.83 -3.04
C SER A 147 5.67 -25.30 -1.63
N GLY A 148 5.80 -24.43 -0.62
CA GLY A 148 5.40 -24.68 0.77
C GLY A 148 4.01 -24.17 1.14
N GLY A 149 3.21 -23.75 0.17
CA GLY A 149 1.96 -23.02 0.39
C GLY A 149 2.16 -21.50 0.42
N GLY A 150 1.08 -20.75 0.17
CA GLY A 150 1.13 -19.30 -0.03
C GLY A 150 1.44 -18.91 -1.47
N ILE A 151 2.02 -17.71 -1.65
CA ILE A 151 2.33 -17.15 -2.97
C ILE A 151 3.81 -16.81 -3.11
N SER A 152 4.32 -16.90 -4.34
CA SER A 152 5.61 -16.37 -4.75
C SER A 152 5.39 -15.09 -5.57
N TRP A 153 6.09 -14.04 -5.19
CA TRP A 153 6.01 -12.73 -5.83
C TRP A 153 7.35 -12.00 -5.67
N GLY A 154 7.51 -10.90 -6.38
CA GLY A 154 8.66 -10.02 -6.24
C GLY A 154 8.35 -8.60 -6.69
N THR A 155 9.29 -7.70 -6.48
CA THR A 155 9.20 -6.31 -6.91
C THR A 155 10.53 -5.85 -7.44
N THR A 156 10.52 -4.97 -8.44
CA THR A 156 11.68 -4.20 -8.87
C THR A 156 11.35 -2.74 -8.70
N TRP A 157 12.33 -1.96 -8.24
CA TRP A 157 12.16 -0.52 -8.08
C TRP A 157 13.45 0.25 -8.24
N THR A 158 13.28 1.53 -8.57
CA THR A 158 14.26 2.59 -8.45
C THR A 158 13.58 3.74 -7.72
N TRP A 159 14.24 4.33 -6.74
CA TRP A 159 13.74 5.50 -6.03
C TRP A 159 14.91 6.40 -5.67
N ASN A 160 14.77 7.69 -5.95
CA ASN A 160 15.76 8.71 -5.65
C ASN A 160 15.11 9.89 -4.94
N GLY A 161 15.89 10.61 -4.13
CA GLY A 161 15.39 11.77 -3.39
C GLY A 161 14.68 11.43 -2.08
N GLN A 162 14.58 12.45 -1.23
CA GLN A 162 13.97 12.39 0.11
C GLN A 162 14.35 11.11 0.88
N PRO A 163 15.62 10.96 1.27
CA PRO A 163 16.16 9.70 1.77
C PRO A 163 15.34 9.11 2.93
N ASN A 164 14.74 9.93 3.79
CA ASN A 164 14.05 9.44 4.98
C ASN A 164 12.54 9.30 4.80
N ASN A 165 12.02 9.50 3.58
CA ASN A 165 10.61 9.30 3.26
C ASN A 165 10.43 7.95 2.58
N VAL A 166 9.51 7.13 3.10
CA VAL A 166 9.14 5.86 2.50
C VAL A 166 8.37 6.12 1.20
N LYS A 167 8.75 5.46 0.11
CA LYS A 167 8.15 5.69 -1.22
C LYS A 167 7.00 4.73 -1.52
N SER A 168 7.08 3.52 -1.01
CA SER A 168 6.09 2.49 -1.22
C SER A 168 6.09 1.52 -0.06
N PHE A 169 5.01 0.75 0.04
CA PHE A 169 5.02 -0.46 0.83
C PHE A 169 4.27 -1.57 0.10
N VAL A 170 4.95 -2.17 -0.88
CA VAL A 170 4.43 -3.34 -1.60
C VAL A 170 4.30 -4.52 -0.65
N TYR A 171 3.18 -5.23 -0.73
CA TYR A 171 2.91 -6.34 0.17
C TYR A 171 2.06 -7.43 -0.47
N ALA A 172 2.16 -8.62 0.14
CA ALA A 172 1.20 -9.70 0.04
C ALA A 172 0.45 -9.83 1.38
N ASN A 173 -0.85 -9.59 1.38
CA ASN A 173 -1.72 -9.71 2.56
C ASN A 173 -2.54 -10.98 2.47
N ARG A 174 -2.58 -11.78 3.54
CA ARG A 174 -3.49 -12.93 3.61
C ARG A 174 -4.93 -12.43 3.71
N GLN A 175 -5.83 -13.00 2.92
CA GLN A 175 -7.27 -12.77 3.07
C GLN A 175 -7.80 -13.59 4.25
N PHE A 176 -8.48 -12.92 5.17
CA PHE A 176 -9.12 -13.55 6.33
C PHE A 176 -10.27 -12.70 6.84
N THR A 177 -11.24 -13.34 7.48
CA THR A 177 -12.26 -12.65 8.27
C THR A 177 -11.62 -12.08 9.53
N ARG A 178 -11.77 -10.78 9.77
CA ARG A 178 -11.27 -10.09 10.96
C ARG A 178 -11.72 -10.79 12.24
N ARG A 179 -10.83 -10.88 13.22
CA ARG A 179 -11.09 -11.53 14.51
C ARG A 179 -10.44 -10.73 15.63
N LEU A 180 -11.05 -10.76 16.81
CA LEU A 180 -10.41 -10.27 18.02
C LEU A 180 -9.14 -11.09 18.30
N LEU A 181 -8.05 -10.41 18.62
CA LEU A 181 -6.76 -11.04 18.85
C LEU A 181 -6.80 -12.09 19.96
N ASN A 182 -7.57 -11.87 21.04
CA ASN A 182 -7.73 -12.86 22.11
C ASN A 182 -8.41 -14.17 21.67
N THR A 183 -9.07 -14.20 20.52
CA THR A 183 -9.69 -15.42 19.96
C THR A 183 -8.77 -16.21 19.03
N ILE A 184 -7.64 -15.62 18.64
CA ILE A 184 -6.67 -16.23 17.73
C ILE A 184 -5.71 -17.10 18.54
N LYS A 185 -5.82 -18.43 18.37
CA LYS A 185 -4.98 -19.41 19.08
C LYS A 185 -3.56 -19.50 18.54
N GLY A 186 -3.37 -19.11 17.28
CA GLY A 186 -2.09 -19.09 16.61
C GLY A 186 -2.21 -18.40 15.26
N LEU A 187 -1.14 -17.72 14.86
CA LEU A 187 -1.00 -17.01 13.60
C LEU A 187 0.34 -17.39 12.97
N PRO A 188 0.50 -18.66 12.54
CA PRO A 188 1.76 -19.15 11.98
C PRO A 188 2.05 -18.48 10.64
N THR A 189 3.30 -18.11 10.42
CA THR A 189 3.78 -17.52 9.17
C THR A 189 5.16 -18.05 8.80
N THR A 190 5.43 -18.11 7.50
CA THR A 190 6.76 -18.36 6.94
C THR A 190 7.03 -17.35 5.82
N ALA A 191 8.26 -16.84 5.77
CA ALA A 191 8.72 -16.01 4.66
C ALA A 191 10.16 -16.39 4.30
N GLN A 192 10.38 -16.62 3.01
CA GLN A 192 11.71 -16.77 2.41
C GLN A 192 11.85 -15.71 1.34
N TRP A 193 12.89 -14.89 1.44
CA TRP A 193 13.07 -13.75 0.56
C TRP A 193 14.55 -13.48 0.30
N SER A 194 14.82 -12.72 -0.75
CA SER A 194 16.18 -12.28 -1.09
C SER A 194 16.14 -10.90 -1.72
N TYR A 195 17.30 -10.24 -1.71
CA TYR A 195 17.48 -8.91 -2.29
C TYR A 195 18.73 -8.90 -3.15
N SER A 196 18.67 -8.27 -4.32
CA SER A 196 19.88 -7.90 -5.07
C SER A 196 20.46 -6.63 -4.44
N LYS A 197 21.60 -6.76 -3.75
CA LYS A 197 22.11 -5.71 -2.86
C LYS A 197 23.12 -4.80 -3.55
N THR A 198 22.65 -3.70 -4.12
CA THR A 198 23.49 -2.55 -4.50
C THR A 198 22.73 -1.27 -4.18
N ASP A 199 23.31 -0.42 -3.33
CA ASP A 199 22.77 0.91 -2.99
C ASP A 199 21.28 0.93 -2.57
N ILE A 200 20.94 0.14 -1.54
CA ILE A 200 19.56 0.02 -1.05
C ILE A 200 19.38 0.64 0.34
N ARG A 201 18.28 1.38 0.50
CA ARG A 201 17.77 1.89 1.79
C ARG A 201 16.31 1.44 1.94
N ALA A 202 16.12 0.25 2.51
CA ALA A 202 14.81 -0.40 2.61
C ALA A 202 14.75 -1.37 3.80
N ASN A 203 13.55 -1.65 4.29
CA ASN A 203 13.30 -2.75 5.21
C ASN A 203 12.68 -3.93 4.46
N VAL A 204 12.56 -5.06 5.17
CA VAL A 204 11.59 -6.11 4.85
C VAL A 204 10.83 -6.38 6.13
N ALA A 205 9.51 -6.22 6.11
CA ALA A 205 8.72 -6.24 7.34
C ALA A 205 7.35 -6.92 7.15
N TYR A 206 6.91 -7.62 8.18
CA TYR A 206 5.48 -7.80 8.43
C TYR A 206 4.91 -6.52 9.03
N ASP A 207 3.63 -6.29 8.76
CA ASP A 207 2.92 -5.09 9.15
C ASP A 207 1.45 -5.41 9.44
N PHE A 208 1.07 -5.29 10.71
CA PHE A 208 -0.24 -5.65 11.23
C PHE A 208 -0.93 -4.43 11.83
N PHE A 209 -2.16 -4.15 11.41
CA PHE A 209 -3.00 -3.11 12.00
C PHE A 209 -4.06 -3.73 12.89
N THR A 210 -4.36 -3.05 14.00
CA THR A 210 -5.44 -3.45 14.90
C THR A 210 -6.29 -2.27 15.30
N HIS A 211 -7.59 -2.52 15.50
CA HIS A 211 -8.51 -1.48 15.95
C HIS A 211 -9.71 -2.09 16.71
N PRO A 212 -10.34 -1.37 17.65
CA PRO A 212 -11.55 -1.83 18.35
C PRO A 212 -12.78 -1.95 17.44
N ASP A 213 -12.95 -1.01 16.51
CA ASP A 213 -14.00 -1.08 15.49
C ASP A 213 -13.63 -2.10 14.40
N PRO A 214 -14.38 -3.21 14.25
CA PRO A 214 -14.17 -4.19 13.21
C PRO A 214 -14.47 -3.67 11.80
N ASN A 215 -15.02 -2.46 11.65
CA ASN A 215 -15.28 -1.79 10.37
C ASN A 215 -14.27 -0.67 10.06
N HIS A 216 -13.25 -0.48 10.89
CA HIS A 216 -12.21 0.52 10.65
C HIS A 216 -11.54 0.30 9.27
N PRO A 217 -11.21 1.37 8.52
CA PRO A 217 -10.49 1.27 7.24
C PRO A 217 -9.13 0.55 7.34
N ASN A 218 -8.62 0.09 6.20
CA ASN A 218 -7.43 -0.78 6.15
C ASN A 218 -6.08 -0.08 6.01
N TYR A 219 -6.06 1.25 5.99
CA TYR A 219 -4.85 2.04 5.80
C TYR A 219 -4.26 2.56 7.12
N SER A 220 -4.91 2.31 8.26
CA SER A 220 -4.43 2.67 9.60
C SER A 220 -5.11 1.79 10.67
N GLY A 221 -4.75 2.01 11.93
CA GLY A 221 -5.38 1.38 13.09
C GLY A 221 -5.17 2.22 14.35
N GLU A 222 -5.63 1.70 15.49
CA GLU A 222 -5.25 2.25 16.79
C GLU A 222 -3.81 1.83 17.11
N TYR A 223 -3.45 0.61 16.71
CA TYR A 223 -2.09 0.08 16.79
C TYR A 223 -1.62 -0.43 15.43
N GLU A 224 -0.33 -0.23 15.18
CA GLU A 224 0.46 -0.89 14.14
C GLU A 224 1.55 -1.71 14.84
N VAL A 225 1.68 -2.98 14.45
CA VAL A 225 2.75 -3.86 14.95
C VAL A 225 3.54 -4.36 13.75
N MET A 226 4.80 -3.93 13.67
CA MET A 226 5.71 -4.32 12.61
C MET A 226 6.75 -5.31 13.11
N ILE A 227 7.07 -6.31 12.29
CA ILE A 227 8.19 -7.24 12.53
C ILE A 227 9.15 -7.11 11.35
N TRP A 228 10.22 -6.36 11.54
CA TRP A 228 11.24 -6.14 10.53
C TRP A 228 12.20 -7.32 10.50
N LEU A 229 12.31 -7.99 9.37
CA LEU A 229 13.27 -9.07 9.14
C LEU A 229 14.62 -8.54 8.67
N SER A 230 14.66 -7.31 8.16
CA SER A 230 15.88 -6.66 7.73
C SER A 230 15.75 -5.15 7.70
N ARG A 231 16.92 -4.50 7.73
CA ARG A 231 17.11 -3.06 7.70
C ARG A 231 18.37 -2.77 6.89
N TYR A 232 18.22 -2.15 5.72
CA TYR A 232 19.33 -1.76 4.86
C TYR A 232 19.54 -0.24 4.86
N GLY A 233 20.81 0.17 4.80
CA GLY A 233 21.16 1.56 4.51
C GLY A 233 20.74 2.58 5.57
N GLY A 234 20.72 2.20 6.85
CA GLY A 234 20.58 3.13 7.96
C GLY A 234 19.21 3.82 8.10
N ILE A 235 18.14 3.29 7.50
CA ILE A 235 16.75 3.73 7.74
C ILE A 235 16.34 3.47 9.20
N TRP A 236 15.33 4.11 9.78
CA TRP A 236 14.91 3.88 11.18
C TRP A 236 13.43 3.48 11.26
N PRO A 237 13.03 2.67 12.26
CA PRO A 237 11.61 2.51 12.58
C PRO A 237 11.06 3.80 13.21
N ILE A 238 9.74 3.91 13.30
CA ILE A 238 9.07 4.94 14.10
C ILE A 238 9.44 4.72 15.57
N THR A 239 9.90 5.78 16.23
CA THR A 239 10.31 5.73 17.64
C THR A 239 10.20 7.10 18.31
N GLU A 240 9.78 7.12 19.58
CA GLU A 240 9.86 8.30 20.45
C GLU A 240 11.28 8.53 20.98
N SER A 241 12.17 7.54 20.85
CA SER A 241 13.55 7.65 21.32
C SER A 241 14.34 8.61 20.44
N LEU A 242 14.69 9.77 20.98
CA LEU A 242 15.54 10.76 20.31
C LEU A 242 16.93 10.22 19.95
N SER A 243 17.44 9.25 20.71
CA SER A 243 18.72 8.59 20.47
C SER A 243 18.59 7.32 19.61
N GLY A 244 17.38 6.95 19.17
CA GLY A 244 17.14 5.71 18.45
C GLY A 244 17.39 4.46 19.30
N THR A 245 17.27 4.56 20.63
CA THR A 245 17.47 3.43 21.55
C THR A 245 16.17 2.61 21.65
N PRO A 246 16.23 1.27 21.55
CA PRO A 246 15.05 0.44 21.74
C PRO A 246 14.52 0.51 23.17
N ILE A 247 13.21 0.36 23.34
CA ILE A 247 12.56 0.34 24.66
C ILE A 247 12.79 -0.99 25.41
N ALA A 248 13.15 -2.06 24.68
CA ALA A 248 13.55 -3.34 25.25
C ALA A 248 14.31 -4.19 24.22
N GLN A 249 15.03 -5.19 24.72
CA GLN A 249 15.51 -6.33 23.94
C GLN A 249 14.82 -7.60 24.43
N VAL A 250 14.21 -8.37 23.53
CA VAL A 250 13.31 -9.48 23.87
C VAL A 250 13.61 -10.72 23.04
N GLN A 251 13.41 -11.91 23.60
CA GLN A 251 13.56 -13.18 22.88
C GLN A 251 12.18 -13.77 22.57
N LEU A 252 11.83 -13.84 21.29
CA LEU A 252 10.52 -14.30 20.81
C LEU A 252 10.69 -15.18 19.57
N ALA A 253 9.97 -16.31 19.52
CA ALA A 253 10.00 -17.28 18.42
C ALA A 253 11.42 -17.76 18.04
N GLY A 254 12.35 -17.82 18.98
CA GLY A 254 13.73 -18.25 18.73
C GLY A 254 14.66 -17.15 18.19
N TYR A 255 14.21 -15.91 18.14
CA TYR A 255 15.00 -14.75 17.70
C TYR A 255 15.11 -13.71 18.82
N THR A 256 16.19 -12.93 18.79
CA THR A 256 16.37 -11.77 19.66
C THR A 256 16.00 -10.50 18.91
N TRP A 257 15.10 -9.72 19.48
CA TRP A 257 14.54 -8.50 18.90
C TRP A 257 14.86 -7.29 19.75
N GLU A 258 15.20 -6.18 19.10
CA GLU A 258 15.06 -4.84 19.65
C GLU A 258 13.62 -4.35 19.40
N LEU A 259 12.92 -3.98 20.47
CA LEU A 259 11.58 -3.43 20.41
C LEU A 259 11.64 -1.90 20.45
N TYR A 260 11.01 -1.26 19.46
CA TYR A 260 10.84 0.19 19.35
C TYR A 260 9.37 0.56 19.50
N PHE A 261 9.10 1.77 19.96
CA PHE A 261 7.75 2.31 20.10
C PHE A 261 7.70 3.78 19.72
N GLY A 262 6.68 4.19 18.96
CA GLY A 262 6.30 5.58 18.83
C GLY A 262 4.98 5.81 18.13
N TYR A 263 4.74 7.04 17.68
CA TYR A 263 3.45 7.44 17.12
C TYR A 263 3.53 7.83 15.65
N ASN A 264 2.55 7.36 14.88
CA ASN A 264 2.26 7.86 13.53
C ASN A 264 0.89 8.56 13.54
N GLY A 265 0.90 9.88 13.73
CA GLY A 265 -0.31 10.59 14.10
C GLY A 265 -0.89 10.05 15.41
N ALA A 266 -2.14 9.59 15.40
CA ALA A 266 -2.79 8.99 16.57
C ALA A 266 -2.47 7.50 16.77
N MET A 267 -1.87 6.84 15.78
CA MET A 267 -1.61 5.41 15.80
C MET A 267 -0.35 5.08 16.61
N LYS A 268 -0.46 4.07 17.48
CA LYS A 268 0.64 3.54 18.30
C LYS A 268 1.40 2.47 17.51
N VAL A 269 2.68 2.68 17.25
CA VAL A 269 3.50 1.80 16.41
C VAL A 269 4.52 1.07 17.27
N TYR A 270 4.45 -0.27 17.30
CA TYR A 270 5.49 -1.13 17.84
C TYR A 270 6.28 -1.77 16.71
N SER A 271 7.60 -1.70 16.73
CA SER A 271 8.47 -2.31 15.71
C SER A 271 9.50 -3.23 16.34
N PHE A 272 9.50 -4.50 15.95
CA PHE A 272 10.49 -5.49 16.35
C PHE A 272 11.55 -5.61 15.26
N LEU A 273 12.82 -5.32 15.58
CA LEU A 273 13.96 -5.40 14.67
C LEU A 273 14.96 -6.45 15.18
N PRO A 274 15.73 -7.15 14.31
CA PRO A 274 16.68 -8.16 14.77
C PRO A 274 17.82 -7.50 15.55
N ALA A 275 18.04 -7.90 16.80
CA ALA A 275 19.04 -7.27 17.68
C ALA A 275 20.49 -7.49 17.23
N SER A 276 20.73 -8.55 16.45
CA SER A 276 22.05 -8.80 15.84
C SER A 276 22.40 -7.80 14.73
N GLY A 277 21.44 -7.00 14.26
CA GLY A 277 21.55 -6.22 13.04
C GLY A 277 21.57 -7.06 11.75
N ASN A 278 21.55 -8.40 11.87
CA ASN A 278 21.60 -9.29 10.73
C ASN A 278 20.24 -9.42 10.05
N THR A 279 20.28 -9.69 8.74
CA THR A 279 19.09 -10.03 7.96
C THR A 279 18.59 -11.43 8.34
N ILE A 280 17.26 -11.57 8.48
CA ILE A 280 16.56 -12.86 8.58
C ILE A 280 15.87 -13.12 7.23
N ASP A 281 16.55 -13.83 6.33
CA ASP A 281 16.08 -14.16 4.97
C ASP A 281 15.14 -15.37 4.92
N ASN A 282 15.20 -16.24 5.94
CA ASN A 282 14.28 -17.33 6.18
C ASN A 282 13.68 -17.21 7.58
N PHE A 283 12.41 -16.83 7.64
CA PHE A 283 11.68 -16.57 8.88
C PHE A 283 10.51 -17.54 9.04
N SER A 284 10.36 -18.08 10.24
CA SER A 284 9.21 -18.89 10.65
C SER A 284 8.86 -18.57 12.09
N ALA A 285 7.61 -18.21 12.35
CA ALA A 285 7.14 -17.90 13.69
C ALA A 285 5.62 -18.01 13.80
N ASP A 286 5.12 -18.12 15.04
CA ASP A 286 3.74 -17.76 15.36
C ASP A 286 3.71 -16.27 15.74
N VAL A 287 3.02 -15.44 14.95
CA VAL A 287 2.94 -14.00 15.17
C VAL A 287 2.25 -13.66 16.51
N MET A 288 1.39 -14.54 17.03
CA MET A 288 0.71 -14.27 18.30
C MET A 288 1.67 -14.12 19.48
N VAL A 289 2.90 -14.64 19.42
CA VAL A 289 3.89 -14.45 20.50
C VAL A 289 4.27 -12.98 20.67
N PHE A 290 4.26 -12.18 19.60
CA PHE A 290 4.55 -10.76 19.64
C PHE A 290 3.39 -9.99 20.28
N PHE A 291 2.16 -10.26 19.87
CA PHE A 291 0.97 -9.66 20.48
C PHE A 291 0.83 -10.01 21.96
N ASN A 292 1.07 -11.28 22.34
CA ASN A 292 1.04 -11.72 23.73
C ASN A 292 2.12 -11.05 24.57
N HIS A 293 3.32 -10.84 24.00
CA HIS A 293 4.38 -10.08 24.65
C HIS A 293 3.95 -8.63 24.91
N LEU A 294 3.37 -7.97 23.91
CA LEU A 294 2.85 -6.60 24.05
C LEU A 294 1.72 -6.53 25.08
N ALA A 295 0.84 -7.51 25.12
CA ALA A 295 -0.25 -7.56 26.09
C ALA A 295 0.27 -7.69 27.53
N SER A 296 1.28 -8.53 27.73
CA SER A 296 1.83 -8.83 29.06
C SER A 296 2.70 -7.70 29.62
N ASN A 297 3.37 -6.93 28.74
CA ASN A 297 4.41 -5.97 29.17
C ASN A 297 4.07 -4.51 28.86
N TYR A 298 3.15 -4.26 27.93
CA TYR A 298 2.87 -2.93 27.39
C TYR A 298 1.38 -2.61 27.30
N ALA A 299 0.54 -3.32 28.08
CA ALA A 299 -0.90 -3.11 28.19
C ALA A 299 -1.65 -3.12 26.84
N PHE A 300 -1.16 -3.87 25.86
CA PHE A 300 -1.84 -4.04 24.57
C PHE A 300 -3.17 -4.80 24.76
N PRO A 301 -4.34 -4.25 24.40
CA PRO A 301 -5.63 -4.80 24.79
C PRO A 301 -6.15 -5.88 23.82
N LEU A 302 -5.61 -7.10 23.89
CA LEU A 302 -5.97 -8.21 22.98
C LEU A 302 -7.48 -8.50 22.87
N SER A 303 -8.23 -8.29 23.95
CA SER A 303 -9.69 -8.51 23.98
C SER A 303 -10.52 -7.42 23.33
N ASN A 304 -9.91 -6.29 22.97
CA ASN A 304 -10.57 -5.13 22.38
C ASN A 304 -9.91 -4.72 21.05
N GLN A 305 -9.13 -5.60 20.42
CA GLN A 305 -8.41 -5.30 19.19
C GLN A 305 -8.72 -6.38 18.15
N TYR A 306 -9.39 -5.98 17.08
CA TYR A 306 -9.50 -6.81 15.89
C TYR A 306 -8.21 -6.74 15.10
N LEU A 307 -7.68 -7.89 14.68
CA LEU A 307 -6.68 -7.91 13.63
C LEU A 307 -7.35 -7.50 12.31
N LEU A 308 -6.91 -6.37 11.74
CA LEU A 308 -7.43 -5.87 10.49
C LEU A 308 -6.78 -6.63 9.33
N SER A 309 -7.57 -7.06 8.36
CA SER A 309 -7.05 -7.56 7.08
C SER A 309 -6.89 -6.37 6.15
N LYS A 310 -5.74 -6.21 5.48
CA LYS A 310 -5.56 -5.13 4.49
C LYS A 310 -6.46 -5.26 3.24
N SER A 311 -7.36 -6.24 3.18
CA SER A 311 -8.29 -6.48 2.07
C SER A 311 -9.50 -5.53 2.11
N THR A 312 -9.72 -4.77 1.03
CA THR A 312 -10.84 -3.84 0.84
C THR A 312 -12.19 -4.50 0.51
N LEU A 313 -12.32 -5.82 0.67
CA LEU A 313 -13.57 -6.52 0.37
C LEU A 313 -14.46 -6.55 1.63
N PRO A 314 -15.62 -5.86 1.63
CA PRO A 314 -16.67 -6.18 2.59
C PRO A 314 -17.22 -7.58 2.28
N LEU A 315 -17.34 -8.41 3.33
CA LEU A 315 -18.13 -9.65 3.29
C LEU A 315 -19.62 -9.34 3.05
#